data_AF-A0A852M4J1-F1
#
_entry.id   AF-A0A852M4J1-F1
#
_cell.length_a   1.000
_cell.length_b   1.000
_cell.length_c   1.000
_cell.angle_alpha   90.00
_cell.angle_beta   90.00
_cell.angle_gamma   90.00
#
_symmetry.space_group_name_H-M   'P 1'
#
loop_
_entity.id
_entity.type
_entity.pdbx_description
1 polymer ?
#
loop_
_entity_poly.entity_id
_entity_poly.type
_entity_poly.pdbx_seq_one_letter_code
_entity_poly.pdbx_strand_id
1 'polypeptide(L)'
;PPRGRSGERPWRMAEPRLAPQRLYRMAGVLGAELRRLAARCGPEAVAGLVPPVVRLLELLEALVAPAGTDGEVAPAAARDEDPEQRLWEAERREQALRSRLAHLEEQNQQLLGQLAESQSQEGSTARKEREVMLRLKEVVDKQRDELRAQSHEIVCKSRDTEALQEQLHRFMAMNEELRHKVAVVQAQLKSTLEKKNDLEAALLETQREMSRRSRSSPEIQQPKPG
;
A
#
# COMPACT_ATOMS: atom_id res chain seq x y z
N PRO A 1 -49.39 41.87 27.22
CA PRO A 1 -50.29 41.76 26.04
C PRO A 1 -50.10 42.98 25.10
N PRO A 2 -50.49 42.95 23.81
CA PRO A 2 -51.43 42.04 23.13
C PRO A 2 -50.74 41.13 22.07
N ARG A 3 -51.07 39.83 22.00
CA ARG A 3 -52.15 39.13 21.24
C ARG A 3 -51.84 38.88 19.75
N GLY A 4 -51.72 37.58 19.41
CA GLY A 4 -52.49 37.00 18.29
C GLY A 4 -51.69 36.47 17.10
N ARG A 5 -51.41 35.17 17.09
CA ARG A 5 -51.94 34.21 16.08
C ARG A 5 -51.43 32.80 16.43
N SER A 6 -52.25 32.10 17.19
CA SER A 6 -52.25 30.63 17.25
C SER A 6 -52.54 30.11 15.85
N GLY A 7 -51.48 29.79 15.10
CA GLY A 7 -51.57 28.90 13.95
C GLY A 7 -51.76 27.49 14.48
N GLU A 8 -52.99 27.16 14.88
CA GLU A 8 -53.38 25.78 15.09
C GLU A 8 -53.02 25.00 13.84
N ARG A 9 -52.09 24.05 13.98
CA ARG A 9 -51.67 23.19 12.88
C ARG A 9 -52.83 22.21 12.65
N PRO A 10 -53.52 22.24 11.50
CA PRO A 10 -54.74 21.46 11.29
C PRO A 10 -54.51 19.94 11.23
N TRP A 11 -53.26 19.49 11.34
CA TRP A 11 -52.83 18.08 11.34
C TRP A 11 -52.57 17.53 12.73
N ARG A 12 -52.56 18.37 13.78
CA ARG A 12 -52.27 17.93 15.15
C ARG A 12 -53.57 17.76 15.94
N MET A 13 -54.49 16.97 15.39
CA MET A 13 -55.60 16.36 16.13
C MET A 13 -55.69 14.91 15.67
N ALA A 14 -55.58 13.99 16.63
CA ALA A 14 -56.00 12.62 16.41
C ALA A 14 -57.48 12.66 16.03
N GLU A 15 -57.80 12.35 14.77
CA GLU A 15 -59.18 12.16 14.36
C GLU A 15 -59.42 10.77 13.77
N PRO A 16 -60.52 10.12 14.18
CA PRO A 16 -60.95 8.84 13.68
C PRO A 16 -61.49 9.03 12.25
N ARG A 17 -60.95 8.28 11.29
CA ARG A 17 -61.38 8.26 9.87
C ARG A 17 -61.43 9.64 9.20
N LEU A 18 -60.38 9.99 8.47
CA LEU A 18 -60.40 11.08 7.49
C LEU A 18 -61.63 10.91 6.57
N ALA A 19 -62.57 11.86 6.58
CA ALA A 19 -63.72 11.81 5.67
C ALA A 19 -63.28 12.22 4.24
N PRO A 20 -63.84 11.63 3.17
CA PRO A 20 -63.48 11.95 1.78
C PRO A 20 -63.55 13.46 1.48
N GLN A 21 -64.52 14.17 2.05
CA GLN A 21 -64.70 15.61 1.88
C GLN A 21 -63.51 16.44 2.43
N ARG A 22 -62.82 15.94 3.45
CA ARG A 22 -61.64 16.59 4.02
C ARG A 22 -60.41 16.39 3.13
N LEU A 23 -60.27 15.23 2.48
CA LEU A 23 -59.21 14.95 1.51
C LEU A 23 -59.30 15.90 0.31
N TYR A 24 -60.47 16.05 -0.30
CA TYR A 24 -60.64 16.96 -1.44
C TYR A 24 -60.41 18.43 -1.07
N ARG A 25 -60.82 18.87 0.13
CA ARG A 25 -60.48 20.22 0.63
C ARG A 25 -58.97 20.41 0.76
N MET A 26 -58.27 19.41 1.28
CA MET A 26 -56.82 19.45 1.45
C MET A 26 -56.09 19.44 0.10
N ALA A 27 -56.54 18.62 -0.85
CA ALA A 27 -56.06 18.61 -2.23
C ALA A 27 -56.24 19.99 -2.90
N GLY A 28 -57.39 20.65 -2.69
CA GLY A 28 -57.66 21.98 -3.22
C GLY A 28 -56.72 23.06 -2.68
N VAL A 29 -56.46 23.06 -1.36
CA VAL A 29 -55.49 23.99 -0.74
C VAL A 29 -54.07 23.71 -1.25
N LEU A 30 -53.67 22.44 -1.32
CA LEU A 30 -52.36 22.04 -1.81
C LEU A 30 -52.14 22.44 -3.27
N GLY A 31 -53.14 22.27 -4.13
CA GLY A 31 -53.11 22.71 -5.53
C GLY A 31 -53.08 24.23 -5.69
N ALA A 32 -53.69 24.99 -4.76
CA ALA A 32 -53.56 26.45 -4.74
C ALA A 32 -52.15 26.89 -4.33
N GLU A 33 -51.52 26.22 -3.37
CA GLU A 33 -50.14 26.51 -2.96
C GLU A 33 -49.12 26.13 -4.05
N LEU A 34 -49.28 24.98 -4.72
CA LEU A 34 -48.41 24.59 -5.83
C LEU A 34 -48.49 25.60 -6.99
N ARG A 35 -49.68 26.14 -7.28
CA ARG A 35 -49.86 27.23 -8.26
C ARG A 35 -49.19 28.54 -7.83
N ARG A 36 -49.31 28.92 -6.55
CA ARG A 36 -48.59 30.10 -6.01
C ARG A 36 -47.08 29.92 -6.09
N LEU A 37 -46.58 28.71 -5.86
CA LEU A 37 -45.16 28.39 -5.92
C LEU A 37 -44.66 28.40 -7.37
N ALA A 38 -45.43 27.84 -8.31
CA ALA A 38 -45.14 27.90 -9.74
C ALA A 38 -45.14 29.34 -10.27
N ALA A 39 -46.02 30.21 -9.79
CA ALA A 39 -46.03 31.63 -10.17
C ALA A 39 -44.78 32.40 -9.69
N ARG A 40 -44.16 31.96 -8.59
CA ARG A 40 -42.97 32.62 -8.01
C ARG A 40 -41.65 32.03 -8.49
N CYS A 41 -41.62 30.73 -8.77
CA CYS A 41 -40.40 29.97 -9.04
C CYS A 41 -40.35 29.38 -10.46
N GLY A 42 -41.40 29.57 -11.26
CA GLY A 42 -41.55 28.99 -12.59
C GLY A 42 -42.23 27.62 -12.58
N PRO A 43 -42.96 27.26 -13.65
CA PRO A 43 -43.72 26.01 -13.72
C PRO A 43 -42.82 24.76 -13.75
N GLU A 44 -41.66 24.84 -14.41
CA GLU A 44 -40.66 23.75 -14.52
C GLU A 44 -40.17 23.28 -13.14
N ALA A 45 -39.97 24.22 -12.20
CA ALA A 45 -39.49 23.91 -10.85
C ALA A 45 -40.50 23.10 -10.02
N VAL A 46 -41.79 23.19 -10.33
CA VAL A 46 -42.87 22.50 -9.62
C VAL A 46 -43.39 21.28 -10.39
N ALA A 47 -43.12 21.19 -11.70
CA ALA A 47 -43.58 20.12 -12.57
C ALA A 47 -43.19 18.72 -12.05
N GLY A 48 -41.98 18.57 -11.50
CA GLY A 48 -41.53 17.29 -10.92
C GLY A 48 -42.21 16.92 -9.59
N LEU A 49 -42.80 17.88 -8.88
CA LEU A 49 -43.45 17.67 -7.58
C LEU A 49 -44.94 17.33 -7.70
N VAL A 50 -45.60 17.74 -8.79
CA VAL A 50 -47.02 17.48 -9.01
C VAL A 50 -47.35 15.97 -9.07
N PRO A 51 -46.63 15.12 -9.83
CA PRO A 51 -46.95 13.69 -9.91
C PRO A 51 -46.80 12.92 -8.58
N PRO A 52 -45.74 13.12 -7.77
CA PRO A 52 -45.65 12.54 -6.43
C PRO A 52 -46.80 12.98 -5.50
N VAL A 53 -47.19 14.25 -5.56
CA VAL A 53 -48.26 14.80 -4.72
C VAL A 53 -49.63 14.20 -5.09
N VAL A 54 -49.93 14.10 -6.39
CA VAL A 54 -51.15 13.47 -6.88
C VAL A 54 -51.19 12.00 -6.46
N ARG A 55 -50.10 11.26 -6.63
CA ARG A 55 -49.99 9.86 -6.20
C ARG A 55 -50.19 9.69 -4.69
N LEU A 56 -49.68 10.61 -3.88
CA LEU A 56 -49.91 10.58 -2.44
C LEU A 56 -51.39 10.81 -2.10
N LEU A 57 -52.06 11.73 -2.78
CA LEU A 57 -53.49 12.00 -2.58
C LEU A 57 -54.36 10.81 -3.02
N GLU A 58 -54.02 10.16 -4.12
CA GLU A 58 -54.67 8.92 -4.60
C GLU A 58 -54.53 7.78 -3.58
N LEU A 59 -53.33 7.58 -3.02
CA LEU A 59 -53.10 6.56 -1.98
C LEU A 59 -53.90 6.86 -0.71
N LEU A 60 -54.02 8.14 -0.33
CA LEU A 60 -54.84 8.53 0.81
C LEU A 60 -56.33 8.37 0.54
N GLU A 61 -56.79 8.62 -0.70
CA GLU A 61 -58.16 8.38 -1.12
C GLU A 61 -58.49 6.88 -1.09
N ALA A 62 -57.59 6.00 -1.54
CA ALA A 62 -57.76 4.55 -1.45
C ALA A 62 -57.89 4.03 0.00
N LEU A 63 -57.24 4.70 0.96
CA LEU A 63 -57.33 4.37 2.39
C LEU A 63 -58.58 4.94 3.06
N VAL A 64 -59.20 5.97 2.47
CA VAL A 64 -60.39 6.66 3.00
C VAL A 64 -61.68 6.21 2.31
N ALA A 65 -61.59 5.72 1.07
CA ALA A 65 -62.71 5.12 0.37
C ALA A 65 -63.28 3.99 1.23
N PRO A 66 -64.60 3.99 1.52
CA PRO A 66 -65.21 2.83 2.14
C PRO A 66 -64.99 1.64 1.20
N ALA A 67 -64.45 0.54 1.72
CA ALA A 67 -64.42 -0.72 1.00
C ALA A 67 -65.86 -1.14 0.69
N GLY A 68 -66.35 -0.76 -0.50
CA GLY A 68 -67.67 -1.12 -1.01
C GLY A 68 -68.46 0.07 -1.52
N THR A 69 -68.28 0.41 -2.80
CA THR A 69 -69.35 0.77 -3.74
C THR A 69 -68.83 0.86 -5.18
N ASP A 70 -67.91 0.00 -5.60
CA ASP A 70 -67.65 -0.18 -7.03
C ASP A 70 -67.64 -1.68 -7.34
N GLY A 71 -68.48 -2.04 -8.31
CA GLY A 71 -68.87 -3.40 -8.62
C GLY A 71 -67.69 -4.23 -9.10
N GLU A 72 -67.22 -5.10 -8.22
CA GLU A 72 -66.87 -6.46 -8.61
C GLU A 72 -67.98 -7.36 -8.10
N VAL A 73 -68.68 -8.01 -9.03
CA VAL A 73 -69.54 -9.14 -8.74
C VAL A 73 -68.63 -10.25 -8.20
N ALA A 74 -68.35 -10.22 -6.91
CA ALA A 74 -68.04 -11.43 -6.18
C ALA A 74 -69.27 -12.35 -6.33
N PRO A 75 -69.13 -13.61 -6.75
CA PRO A 75 -70.28 -14.47 -6.95
C PRO A 75 -71.05 -14.58 -5.63
N ALA A 76 -72.35 -14.31 -5.69
CA ALA A 76 -73.30 -14.43 -4.59
C ALA A 76 -73.56 -15.91 -4.23
N ALA A 77 -72.51 -16.69 -4.01
CA ALA A 77 -72.56 -18.11 -3.68
C ALA A 77 -72.33 -18.39 -2.18
N ALA A 78 -72.39 -17.38 -1.32
CA ALA A 78 -72.03 -17.49 0.10
C ALA A 78 -73.07 -16.88 1.03
N ARG A 79 -74.37 -17.00 0.72
CA ARG A 79 -75.44 -16.51 1.61
C ARG A 79 -76.20 -17.59 2.38
N ASP A 80 -75.93 -18.87 2.12
CA ASP A 80 -76.50 -20.01 2.84
C ASP A 80 -75.42 -20.97 3.38
N GLU A 81 -74.33 -20.45 3.94
CA GLU A 81 -73.37 -21.28 4.69
C GLU A 81 -73.51 -21.00 6.18
N ASP A 82 -73.58 -22.09 6.94
CA ASP A 82 -73.74 -22.12 8.38
C ASP A 82 -72.63 -21.28 9.07
N PRO A 83 -72.98 -20.27 9.90
CA PRO A 83 -72.00 -19.46 10.61
C PRO A 83 -71.02 -20.30 11.44
N GLU A 84 -71.43 -21.45 11.95
CA GLU A 84 -70.54 -22.35 12.71
C GLU A 84 -69.43 -22.95 11.86
N GLN A 85 -69.74 -23.31 10.60
CA GLN A 85 -68.75 -23.87 9.67
C GLN A 85 -67.69 -22.83 9.30
N ARG A 86 -68.09 -21.58 9.13
CA ARG A 86 -67.16 -20.47 8.84
C ARG A 86 -66.22 -20.17 10.01
N LEU A 87 -66.72 -20.26 11.24
CA LEU A 87 -65.90 -20.11 12.44
C LEU A 87 -64.86 -21.24 12.54
N TRP A 88 -65.28 -22.49 12.34
CA TRP A 88 -64.38 -23.65 12.31
C TRP A 88 -63.30 -23.55 11.23
N GLU A 89 -63.65 -23.05 10.04
CA GLU A 89 -62.68 -22.80 8.98
C GLU A 89 -61.72 -21.66 9.31
N ALA A 90 -62.22 -20.57 9.89
CA ALA A 90 -61.41 -19.44 10.32
C ALA A 90 -60.42 -19.86 11.42
N GLU A 91 -60.86 -20.65 12.39
CA GLU A 91 -60.01 -21.21 13.44
C GLU A 91 -58.93 -22.14 12.87
N ARG A 92 -59.28 -23.02 11.92
CA ARG A 92 -58.27 -23.85 11.24
C ARG A 92 -57.25 -23.03 10.46
N ARG A 93 -57.69 -21.98 9.76
CA ARG A 93 -56.80 -21.05 9.04
C ARG A 93 -55.90 -20.31 10.03
N GLU A 94 -56.44 -19.86 11.16
CA GLU A 94 -55.67 -19.20 12.21
C GLU A 94 -54.62 -20.14 12.82
N GLN A 95 -55.00 -21.39 13.12
CA GLN A 95 -54.08 -22.42 13.62
C GLN A 95 -52.96 -22.73 12.62
N ALA A 96 -53.27 -22.82 11.31
CA ALA A 96 -52.28 -23.04 10.26
C ALA A 96 -51.32 -21.85 10.10
N LEU A 97 -51.83 -20.62 10.26
CA LEU A 97 -50.98 -19.42 10.25
C LEU A 97 -50.11 -19.36 11.51
N ARG A 98 -50.64 -19.72 12.68
CA ARG A 98 -49.89 -19.80 13.94
C ARG A 98 -48.75 -20.81 13.87
N SER A 99 -49.00 -22.00 13.31
CA SER A 99 -47.95 -23.01 13.14
C SER A 99 -46.88 -22.58 12.14
N ARG A 100 -47.28 -21.91 11.05
CA ARG A 100 -46.34 -21.33 10.08
C ARG A 100 -45.50 -20.21 10.68
N LEU A 101 -46.10 -19.33 11.50
CA LEU A 101 -45.37 -18.28 12.22
C LEU A 101 -44.36 -18.87 13.20
N ALA A 102 -44.76 -19.85 14.02
CA ALA A 102 -43.86 -20.53 14.95
C ALA A 102 -42.67 -21.18 14.21
N HIS A 103 -42.93 -21.83 13.07
CA HIS A 103 -41.85 -22.40 12.25
C HIS A 103 -40.89 -21.34 11.69
N LEU A 104 -41.42 -20.21 11.20
CA LEU A 104 -40.60 -19.10 10.70
C LEU A 104 -39.82 -18.40 11.82
N GLU A 105 -40.37 -18.33 13.03
CA GLU A 105 -39.69 -17.82 14.21
C GLU A 105 -38.52 -18.72 14.61
N GLU A 106 -38.73 -20.04 14.63
CA GLU A 106 -37.67 -21.01 14.89
C GLU A 106 -36.57 -20.95 13.83
N GLN A 107 -36.93 -20.87 12.54
CA GLN A 107 -35.98 -20.69 11.45
C GLN A 107 -35.19 -19.38 11.57
N ASN A 108 -35.84 -18.27 11.93
CA ASN A 108 -35.14 -17.01 12.17
C ASN A 108 -34.17 -17.12 13.34
N GLN A 109 -34.55 -17.78 14.43
CA GLN A 109 -33.65 -18.01 15.57
C GLN A 109 -32.44 -18.84 15.17
N GLN A 110 -32.63 -19.90 14.36
CA GLN A 110 -31.53 -20.71 13.83
C GLN A 110 -30.61 -19.90 12.91
N LEU A 111 -31.16 -19.10 12.00
CA LEU A 111 -30.37 -18.26 11.10
C LEU A 111 -29.59 -17.17 11.85
N LEU A 112 -30.20 -16.55 12.87
CA LEU A 112 -29.52 -15.58 13.73
C LEU A 112 -28.38 -16.24 14.52
N GLY A 113 -28.58 -17.48 15.00
CA GLY A 113 -27.52 -18.27 15.62
C GLY A 113 -26.35 -18.54 14.67
N GLN A 114 -26.64 -19.00 13.45
CA GLN A 114 -25.62 -19.25 12.41
C GLN A 114 -24.86 -17.98 12.01
N LEU A 115 -25.55 -16.84 11.90
CA LEU A 115 -24.91 -15.55 11.64
C LEU A 115 -23.99 -15.12 12.79
N ALA A 116 -24.41 -15.29 14.04
CA ALA A 116 -23.59 -14.98 15.21
C ALA A 116 -22.34 -15.87 15.29
N GLU A 117 -22.49 -17.17 15.02
CA GLU A 117 -21.36 -18.12 14.94
C GLU A 117 -20.39 -17.76 13.82
N SER A 118 -20.91 -17.44 12.64
CA SER A 118 -20.11 -17.01 11.48
C SER A 118 -19.32 -15.73 11.80
N GLN A 119 -19.96 -14.73 12.42
CA GLN A 119 -19.30 -13.48 12.85
C GLN A 119 -18.21 -13.72 13.89
N SER A 120 -18.44 -14.63 14.84
CA SER A 120 -17.44 -15.02 15.84
C SER A 120 -16.24 -15.72 15.20
N GLN A 121 -16.50 -16.62 14.25
CA GLN A 121 -15.48 -17.33 13.50
C GLN A 121 -14.64 -16.37 12.64
N GLU A 122 -15.28 -15.44 11.93
CA GLU A 122 -14.61 -14.36 11.18
C GLU A 122 -13.75 -13.48 12.10
N GLY A 123 -14.24 -13.14 13.29
CA GLY A 123 -13.46 -12.41 14.28
C GLY A 123 -12.22 -13.19 14.75
N SER A 124 -12.36 -14.51 14.92
CA SER A 124 -11.25 -15.42 15.28
C SER A 124 -10.22 -15.57 14.17
N THR A 125 -10.65 -15.72 12.91
CA THR A 125 -9.73 -15.80 11.76
C THR A 125 -9.00 -14.49 11.55
N ALA A 126 -9.68 -13.34 11.61
CA ALA A 126 -9.06 -12.03 11.49
C ALA A 126 -7.99 -11.79 12.57
N ARG A 127 -8.19 -12.29 13.80
CA ARG A 127 -7.18 -12.21 14.86
C ARG A 127 -5.93 -13.04 14.52
N LYS A 128 -6.12 -14.27 14.04
CA LYS A 128 -5.02 -15.16 13.63
C LYS A 128 -4.22 -14.56 12.47
N GLU A 129 -4.90 -13.99 11.48
CA GLU A 129 -4.25 -13.30 10.35
C GLU A 129 -3.41 -12.11 10.81
N ARG A 130 -3.93 -11.29 11.74
CA ARG A 130 -3.17 -10.19 12.34
C ARG A 130 -1.93 -10.68 13.09
N GLU A 131 -2.04 -11.77 13.85
CA GLU A 131 -0.91 -12.37 14.55
C GLU A 131 0.17 -12.86 13.57
N VAL A 132 -0.23 -13.56 12.51
CA VAL A 132 0.68 -13.99 11.43
C VAL A 132 1.34 -12.79 10.77
N MET A 133 0.58 -11.74 10.47
CA MET A 133 1.11 -10.52 9.87
C MET A 133 2.14 -9.83 10.77
N LEU A 134 1.90 -9.75 12.07
CA LEU A 134 2.86 -9.18 13.02
C LEU A 134 4.15 -10.00 13.07
N ARG A 135 4.06 -11.33 13.11
CA ARG A 135 5.25 -12.21 13.05
C ARG A 135 6.02 -12.04 11.75
N LEU A 136 5.32 -11.99 10.62
CA LEU A 136 5.95 -11.74 9.31
C LEU A 136 6.62 -10.38 9.27
N LYS A 137 5.98 -9.34 9.81
CA LYS A 137 6.56 -8.00 9.91
C LYS A 137 7.85 -8.02 10.74
N GLU A 138 7.84 -8.66 11.90
CA GLU A 138 9.04 -8.79 12.74
C GLU A 138 10.20 -9.50 12.01
N VAL A 139 9.91 -10.58 11.29
CA VAL A 139 10.93 -11.30 10.51
C VAL A 139 11.46 -10.43 9.36
N VAL A 140 10.57 -9.73 8.64
CA VAL A 140 10.97 -8.83 7.55
C VAL A 140 11.80 -7.66 8.08
N ASP A 141 11.43 -7.07 9.21
CA ASP A 141 12.18 -5.97 9.81
C ASP A 141 13.58 -6.45 10.26
N LYS A 142 13.69 -7.63 10.89
CA LYS A 142 14.98 -8.25 11.21
C LYS A 142 15.84 -8.50 9.96
N GLN A 143 15.26 -9.09 8.92
CA GLN A 143 15.98 -9.34 7.66
C GLN A 143 16.44 -8.05 6.99
N ARG A 144 15.66 -6.97 7.06
CA ARG A 144 16.06 -5.66 6.56
C ARG A 144 17.26 -5.11 7.32
N ASP A 145 17.26 -5.22 8.65
CA ASP A 145 18.37 -4.77 9.48
C ASP A 145 19.62 -5.62 9.27
N GLU A 146 19.48 -6.93 9.11
CA GLU A 146 20.58 -7.83 8.72
C GLU A 146 21.17 -7.46 7.36
N LEU A 147 20.34 -7.22 6.34
CA LEU A 147 20.79 -6.78 5.02
C LEU A 147 21.54 -5.44 5.08
N ARG A 148 21.06 -4.49 5.89
CA ARG A 148 21.76 -3.20 6.12
C ARG A 148 23.12 -3.42 6.78
N ALA A 149 23.18 -4.25 7.82
CA ALA A 149 24.42 -4.56 8.52
C ALA A 149 25.44 -5.23 7.59
N GLN A 150 25.01 -6.25 6.82
CA GLN A 150 25.83 -6.90 5.81
C GLN A 150 26.30 -5.93 4.71
N SER A 151 25.43 -5.04 4.24
CA SER A 151 25.82 -4.02 3.24
C SER A 151 26.92 -3.11 3.79
N HIS A 152 26.81 -2.68 5.05
CA HIS A 152 27.85 -1.88 5.69
C HIS A 152 29.15 -2.66 5.84
N GLU A 153 29.10 -3.94 6.23
CA GLU A 153 30.27 -4.79 6.34
C GLU A 153 30.97 -4.99 4.99
N ILE A 154 30.22 -5.21 3.91
CA ILE A 154 30.76 -5.31 2.54
C ILE A 154 31.50 -4.03 2.17
N VAL A 155 30.91 -2.86 2.44
CA VAL A 155 31.55 -1.56 2.15
C VAL A 155 32.83 -1.36 2.96
N CYS A 156 32.85 -1.71 4.25
CA CYS A 156 34.06 -1.66 5.07
C CYS A 156 35.15 -2.57 4.50
N LYS A 157 34.82 -3.82 4.20
CA LYS A 157 35.76 -4.78 3.59
C LYS A 157 36.28 -4.31 2.22
N SER A 158 35.42 -3.70 1.39
CA SER A 158 35.83 -3.12 0.10
C SER A 158 36.91 -2.06 0.29
N ARG A 159 36.68 -1.12 1.23
CA ARG A 159 37.65 -0.07 1.56
C ARG A 159 38.98 -0.63 2.04
N ASP A 160 38.95 -1.67 2.87
CA ASP A 160 40.18 -2.33 3.34
C ASP A 160 40.92 -3.00 2.18
N THR A 161 40.19 -3.66 1.26
CA THR A 161 40.81 -4.25 0.07
C THR A 161 41.40 -3.21 -0.87
N GLU A 162 40.74 -2.07 -1.06
CA GLU A 162 41.25 -0.94 -1.85
C GLU A 162 42.52 -0.36 -1.21
N ALA A 163 42.53 -0.15 0.12
CA ALA A 163 43.70 0.35 0.83
C ALA A 163 44.90 -0.62 0.73
N LEU A 164 44.66 -1.93 0.83
CA LEU A 164 45.70 -2.95 0.65
C LEU A 164 46.22 -3.00 -0.79
N GLN A 165 45.34 -2.84 -1.79
CA GLN A 165 45.74 -2.74 -3.20
C GLN A 165 46.65 -1.53 -3.43
N GLU A 166 46.32 -0.36 -2.87
CA GLU A 166 47.19 0.81 -2.96
C GLU A 166 48.56 0.57 -2.31
N GLN A 167 48.61 -0.07 -1.15
CA GLN A 167 49.87 -0.42 -0.50
C GLN A 167 50.71 -1.37 -1.35
N LEU A 168 50.08 -2.37 -1.97
CA LEU A 168 50.75 -3.28 -2.88
C LEU A 168 51.32 -2.53 -4.09
N HIS A 169 50.56 -1.62 -4.71
CA HIS A 169 51.05 -0.80 -5.82
C HIS A 169 52.26 0.06 -5.42
N ARG A 170 52.23 0.69 -4.23
CA ARG A 170 53.38 1.44 -3.70
C ARG A 170 54.61 0.54 -3.51
N PHE A 171 54.42 -0.67 -2.97
CA PHE A 171 55.51 -1.63 -2.77
C PHE A 171 56.11 -2.09 -4.11
N MET A 172 55.27 -2.36 -5.10
CA MET A 172 55.71 -2.75 -6.45
C MET A 172 56.56 -1.65 -7.09
N ALA A 173 56.11 -0.38 -7.02
CA ALA A 173 56.88 0.75 -7.52
C ALA A 173 58.24 0.89 -6.82
N MET A 174 58.28 0.75 -5.49
CA MET A 174 59.53 0.76 -4.73
C MET A 174 60.44 -0.42 -5.11
N ASN A 175 59.87 -1.60 -5.35
CA ASN A 175 60.63 -2.78 -5.74
C ASN A 175 61.30 -2.60 -7.11
N GLU A 176 60.56 -2.03 -8.07
CA GLU A 176 61.11 -1.66 -9.39
C GLU A 176 62.22 -0.63 -9.26
N GLU A 177 62.04 0.40 -8.44
CA GLU A 177 63.07 1.42 -8.18
C GLU A 177 64.35 0.79 -7.57
N LEU A 178 64.20 -0.14 -6.62
CA LEU A 178 65.33 -0.86 -6.03
C LEU A 178 66.04 -1.75 -7.06
N ARG A 179 65.29 -2.48 -7.90
CA ARG A 179 65.88 -3.27 -9.00
C ARG A 179 66.66 -2.37 -9.96
N HIS A 180 66.13 -1.19 -10.29
CA HIS A 180 66.82 -0.22 -11.13
C HIS A 180 68.10 0.31 -10.46
N LYS A 181 68.04 0.69 -9.18
CA LYS A 181 69.22 1.10 -8.40
C LYS A 181 70.31 0.03 -8.38
N VAL A 182 69.93 -1.23 -8.16
CA VAL A 182 70.86 -2.37 -8.22
C VAL A 182 71.49 -2.50 -9.59
N ALA A 183 70.70 -2.40 -10.67
CA ALA A 183 71.21 -2.48 -12.04
C ALA A 183 72.23 -1.36 -12.34
N VAL A 184 71.93 -0.12 -11.92
CA VAL A 184 72.84 1.03 -12.09
C VAL A 184 74.14 0.83 -11.33
N VAL A 185 74.06 0.45 -10.04
CA VAL A 185 75.26 0.20 -9.23
C VAL A 185 76.09 -0.96 -9.79
N GLN A 186 75.44 -2.01 -10.28
CA GLN A 186 76.13 -3.14 -10.91
C GLN A 186 76.83 -2.73 -12.21
N ALA A 187 76.22 -1.85 -13.02
CA ALA A 187 76.85 -1.31 -14.22
C ALA A 187 78.05 -0.39 -13.88
N GLN A 188 77.91 0.45 -12.86
CA GLN A 188 79.00 1.27 -12.34
C GLN A 188 80.17 0.41 -11.85
N LEU A 189 79.89 -0.64 -11.07
CA LEU A 189 80.91 -1.58 -10.59
C LEU A 189 81.69 -2.22 -11.74
N LYS A 190 80.98 -2.72 -12.77
CA LYS A 190 81.61 -3.31 -13.96
C LYS A 190 82.53 -2.31 -14.67
N SER A 191 82.05 -1.08 -14.92
CA SER A 191 82.86 -0.04 -15.57
C SER A 191 84.09 0.36 -14.74
N THR A 192 83.97 0.44 -13.41
CA THR A 192 85.15 0.71 -12.56
C THR A 192 86.16 -0.42 -12.57
N LEU A 193 85.70 -1.68 -12.68
CA LEU A 193 86.57 -2.85 -12.74
C LEU A 193 87.28 -2.96 -14.09
N GLU A 194 86.60 -2.66 -15.19
CA GLU A 194 87.19 -2.52 -16.53
C GLU A 194 88.30 -1.46 -16.53
N LYS A 195 88.00 -0.23 -16.07
CA LYS A 195 89.00 0.85 -15.96
C LYS A 195 90.20 0.46 -15.09
N LYS A 196 89.96 -0.25 -13.99
CA LYS A 196 91.05 -0.75 -13.12
C LYS A 196 91.93 -1.75 -13.88
N ASN A 197 91.34 -2.71 -14.58
CA ASN A 197 92.08 -3.70 -15.36
C ASN A 197 92.90 -3.03 -16.47
N ASP A 198 92.34 -2.02 -17.16
CA ASP A 198 93.05 -1.25 -18.18
C ASP A 198 94.27 -0.52 -17.60
N LEU A 199 94.11 0.11 -16.42
CA LEU A 199 95.21 0.76 -15.71
C LEU A 199 96.27 -0.24 -15.23
N GLU A 200 95.87 -1.41 -14.73
CA GLU A 200 96.79 -2.49 -14.33
C GLU A 200 97.56 -3.02 -15.55
N ALA A 201 96.91 -3.17 -16.71
CA ALA A 201 97.56 -3.57 -17.95
C ALA A 201 98.59 -2.53 -18.42
N ALA A 202 98.22 -1.24 -18.42
CA ALA A 202 99.14 -0.15 -18.76
C ALA A 202 100.33 -0.07 -17.80
N LEU A 203 100.10 -0.30 -16.50
CA LEU A 203 101.18 -0.37 -15.50
C LEU A 203 102.14 -1.55 -15.79
N LEU A 204 101.62 -2.71 -16.13
CA LEU A 204 102.44 -3.87 -16.49
C LEU A 204 103.25 -3.64 -17.77
N GLU A 205 102.66 -3.00 -18.78
CA GLU A 205 103.36 -2.64 -20.02
C GLU A 205 104.48 -1.63 -19.77
N THR A 206 104.20 -0.55 -19.04
CA THR A 206 105.24 0.43 -18.67
C THR A 206 106.36 -0.21 -17.85
N GLN A 207 106.04 -1.13 -16.93
CA GLN A 207 107.05 -1.90 -16.18
C GLN A 207 107.89 -2.81 -17.09
N ARG A 208 107.28 -3.47 -18.07
CA ARG A 208 107.99 -4.29 -19.07
C ARG A 208 108.89 -3.42 -19.96
N GLU A 209 108.42 -2.26 -20.39
CA GLU A 209 109.21 -1.29 -21.15
C GLU A 209 110.40 -0.77 -20.35
N MET A 210 110.20 -0.39 -19.08
CA MET A 210 111.30 0.01 -18.19
C MET A 210 112.32 -1.12 -18.05
N SER A 211 111.86 -2.35 -17.81
CA SER A 211 112.74 -3.52 -17.71
C SER A 211 113.52 -3.78 -19.00
N ARG A 212 112.89 -3.59 -20.17
CA ARG A 212 113.55 -3.67 -21.49
C ARG A 212 114.61 -2.58 -21.63
N ARG A 213 114.27 -1.32 -21.31
CA ARG A 213 115.20 -0.18 -21.36
C ARG A 213 116.41 -0.38 -20.45
N SER A 214 116.19 -0.86 -19.21
CA SER A 214 117.27 -1.16 -18.27
C SER A 214 118.21 -2.29 -18.77
N ARG A 215 117.69 -3.28 -19.51
CA ARG A 215 118.50 -4.33 -20.13
C ARG A 215 119.21 -3.87 -21.41
N SER A 216 118.62 -2.92 -22.14
CA SER A 216 119.15 -2.41 -23.41
C SER A 216 120.04 -1.18 -23.26
N SER A 217 120.30 -0.69 -22.05
CA SER A 217 121.38 0.27 -21.79
C SER A 217 122.70 -0.52 -21.70
N PRO A 218 123.54 -0.58 -22.75
CA PRO A 218 124.89 -1.08 -22.57
C PRO A 218 125.71 0.01 -21.88
N GLU A 219 126.63 -0.47 -21.07
CA GLU A 219 127.74 0.22 -20.45
C GLU A 219 128.47 1.17 -21.43
N ILE A 220 128.07 2.45 -21.46
CA ILE A 220 128.84 3.52 -22.12
C ILE A 220 129.86 4.03 -21.10
N GLN A 221 130.99 3.33 -21.09
CA GLN A 221 132.37 3.72 -20.76
C GLN A 221 132.61 4.93 -19.83
N GLN A 222 133.29 4.66 -18.71
CA GLN A 222 134.24 5.62 -18.13
C GLN A 222 135.41 5.87 -19.12
N PRO A 223 135.85 7.12 -19.32
CA PRO A 223 137.19 7.39 -19.79
C PRO A 223 138.14 7.62 -18.59
N LYS A 224 139.28 6.91 -18.57
CA LYS A 224 140.47 7.35 -17.81
C LYS A 224 141.05 8.59 -18.49
N PRO A 225 141.59 9.56 -17.74
CA PRO A 225 143.05 9.64 -17.66
C PRO A 225 143.61 10.18 -16.32
N GLY A 226 144.88 9.89 -16.05
CA GLY A 226 145.68 10.47 -14.96
C GLY A 226 146.49 9.44 -14.20
#